data_AF-A0A6G0HQ94-F1
#
_entry.id   AF-A0A6G0HQ94-F1
#
_cell.length_a   1.000
_cell.length_b   1.000
_cell.length_c   1.000
_cell.angle_alpha   90.00
_cell.angle_beta   90.00
_cell.angle_gamma   90.00
#
_symmetry.space_group_name_H-M   'P 1'
#
loop_
_entity.id
_entity.type
_entity.pdbx_description
1 polymer ?
#
loop_
_entity_poly.entity_id
_entity_poly.type
_entity_poly.pdbx_seq_one_letter_code
_entity_poly.pdbx_strand_id
1 'polypeptide(L)'
;MVVASPLVQVQAQMDSEVDEVFLNVTPLHRAERYIQTELNKLQNSDSCCGLRKFEDWENQLPASCLCTPPTSPPASDPSSRPGNSSSGGDCVMVGSDQHPPTPQVTDKTWVHSKPCGPILKSYLSFPIKLRIGIISAFATIAMAAIALCLALGLEKYWKKPPVESTVDDFNRVKYEPKPSLT
;
A
#
# COMPACT_ATOMS: atom_id res chain seq x y z
N MET A 1 -6.95 10.83 19.48
CA MET A 1 -6.11 9.69 19.04
C MET A 1 -6.97 8.43 19.00
N VAL A 2 -7.86 8.30 17.99
CA VAL A 2 -8.76 7.13 17.85
C VAL A 2 -8.77 6.58 16.42
N VAL A 3 -8.20 7.32 15.45
CA VAL A 3 -8.27 6.96 14.02
C VAL A 3 -7.01 6.23 13.52
N ALA A 4 -5.94 6.18 14.32
CA ALA A 4 -4.66 5.60 13.88
C ALA A 4 -4.54 4.07 14.10
N SER A 5 -5.26 3.51 15.07
CA SER A 5 -5.15 2.07 15.43
C SER A 5 -5.65 1.08 14.36
N PRO A 6 -6.74 1.33 13.60
CA PRO A 6 -7.19 0.36 12.60
C PRO A 6 -6.21 0.22 11.43
N LEU A 7 -5.50 1.29 11.08
CA LEU A 7 -4.64 1.34 9.90
C LEU A 7 -3.41 0.45 10.02
N VAL A 8 -2.74 0.48 11.18
CA VAL A 8 -1.53 -0.34 11.41
C VAL A 8 -1.90 -1.82 11.46
N GLN A 9 -3.03 -2.16 12.07
CA GLN A 9 -3.51 -3.53 12.17
C GLN A 9 -3.95 -4.10 10.81
N VAL A 10 -4.64 -3.31 9.98
CA VAL A 10 -5.02 -3.70 8.61
C VAL A 10 -3.78 -3.93 7.74
N GLN A 11 -2.74 -3.09 7.89
CA GLN A 11 -1.52 -3.27 7.12
C GLN A 11 -0.78 -4.56 7.49
N ALA A 12 -0.65 -4.85 8.79
CA ALA A 12 -0.01 -6.08 9.26
C ALA A 12 -0.80 -7.34 8.86
N GLN A 13 -2.14 -7.29 8.91
CA GLN A 13 -2.98 -8.41 8.48
C GLN A 13 -2.81 -8.69 6.98
N MET A 14 -2.82 -7.64 6.16
CA MET A 14 -2.63 -7.76 4.72
C MET A 14 -1.24 -8.33 4.36
N ASP A 15 -0.19 -7.86 5.02
CA ASP A 15 1.17 -8.34 4.76
C ASP A 15 1.32 -9.84 5.04
N SER A 16 0.60 -10.35 6.05
CA SER A 16 0.55 -11.78 6.38
C SER A 16 -0.22 -12.60 5.35
N GLU A 17 -1.38 -12.12 4.90
CA GLU A 17 -2.19 -12.80 3.87
C GLU A 17 -1.42 -12.88 2.54
N VAL A 18 -0.69 -11.82 2.18
CA VAL A 18 0.15 -11.82 0.97
C VAL A 18 1.30 -12.84 1.08
N ASP A 19 1.91 -13.00 2.26
CA ASP A 19 2.94 -14.03 2.47
C ASP A 19 2.40 -15.45 2.33
N GLU A 20 1.18 -15.70 2.81
CA GLU A 20 0.51 -17.01 2.63
C GLU A 20 0.27 -17.30 1.15
N VAL A 21 -0.17 -16.29 0.38
CA VAL A 21 -0.31 -16.42 -1.08
C VAL A 21 1.03 -16.74 -1.72
N PHE A 22 2.12 -16.07 -1.30
CA PHE A 22 3.45 -16.34 -1.84
C PHE A 22 3.89 -17.78 -1.60
N LEU A 23 3.58 -18.36 -0.44
CA LEU A 23 3.84 -19.78 -0.18
C LEU A 23 3.00 -20.68 -1.09
N ASN A 24 1.72 -20.38 -1.28
CA ASN A 24 0.82 -21.23 -2.07
C ASN A 24 1.13 -21.25 -3.57
N VAL A 25 1.71 -20.17 -4.12
CA VAL A 25 2.08 -20.09 -5.54
C VAL A 25 3.50 -20.58 -5.83
N THR A 26 4.24 -21.02 -4.80
CA THR A 26 5.54 -21.67 -4.98
C THR A 26 5.38 -23.18 -5.19
N PRO A 27 6.11 -23.78 -6.13
CA PRO A 27 7.15 -23.17 -6.96
C PRO A 27 6.60 -22.39 -8.16
N LEU A 28 7.22 -21.24 -8.46
CA LEU A 28 6.72 -20.23 -9.39
C LEU A 28 6.61 -20.74 -10.83
N HIS A 29 7.46 -21.70 -11.23
CA HIS A 29 7.39 -22.30 -12.55
C HIS A 29 6.10 -23.12 -12.78
N ARG A 30 5.40 -23.53 -11.71
CA ARG A 30 4.10 -24.24 -11.78
C ARG A 30 2.90 -23.34 -11.55
N ALA A 31 3.13 -22.09 -11.15
CA ALA A 31 2.05 -21.14 -10.96
C ALA A 31 1.32 -20.86 -12.28
N GLU A 32 0.10 -20.32 -12.21
CA GLU A 32 -0.66 -19.94 -13.39
C GLU A 32 0.13 -19.00 -14.31
N ARG A 33 -0.06 -19.13 -15.63
CA ARG A 33 0.70 -18.34 -16.62
C ARG A 33 0.52 -16.83 -16.45
N TYR A 34 -0.63 -16.39 -15.95
CA TYR A 34 -0.87 -14.99 -15.60
C TYR A 34 0.10 -14.49 -14.52
N ILE A 35 0.25 -15.26 -13.43
CA ILE A 35 1.16 -14.94 -12.32
C ILE A 35 2.61 -14.87 -12.81
N GLN A 36 3.04 -15.85 -13.61
CA GLN A 36 4.38 -15.85 -14.20
C GLN A 36 4.61 -14.61 -15.08
N THR A 37 3.60 -14.22 -15.87
CA THR A 37 3.70 -13.05 -16.77
C THR A 37 3.83 -11.75 -15.99
N GLU A 38 3.01 -11.54 -14.96
CA GLU A 38 3.07 -10.33 -14.14
C GLU A 38 4.34 -10.27 -13.30
N LEU A 39 4.76 -11.40 -12.72
CA LEU A 39 6.00 -11.46 -11.96
C LEU A 39 7.23 -11.21 -12.85
N ASN A 40 7.24 -11.72 -14.10
CA ASN A 40 8.33 -11.44 -15.04
C ASN A 40 8.44 -9.94 -15.39
N LYS A 41 7.33 -9.22 -15.50
CA LYS A 41 7.34 -7.76 -15.71
C LYS A 41 7.96 -7.05 -14.52
N LEU A 42 7.58 -7.45 -13.30
CA LEU A 42 8.11 -6.88 -12.06
C LEU A 42 9.62 -7.16 -11.93
N GLN A 43 10.05 -8.39 -12.16
CA GLN A 43 11.46 -8.80 -12.12
C GLN A 43 12.32 -7.96 -13.07
N ASN A 44 11.84 -7.74 -14.31
CA ASN A 44 12.50 -6.89 -15.30
C ASN A 44 12.55 -5.41 -14.90
N SER A 45 11.47 -4.88 -14.33
CA SER A 45 11.35 -3.48 -13.93
C SER A 45 12.23 -3.15 -12.72
N ASP A 46 12.27 -4.04 -11.74
CA ASP A 46 12.78 -3.76 -10.40
C ASP A 46 14.06 -4.53 -10.04
N SER A 47 14.64 -5.27 -11.00
CA SER A 47 15.90 -6.00 -10.85
C SER A 47 15.89 -6.92 -9.62
N CYS A 48 14.83 -7.72 -9.50
CA CYS A 48 14.58 -8.67 -8.42
C CYS A 48 14.30 -10.06 -8.99
N CYS A 49 14.37 -11.11 -8.16
CA CYS A 49 14.04 -12.47 -8.58
C CYS A 49 13.30 -13.25 -7.48
N GLY A 50 12.21 -13.91 -7.89
CA GLY A 50 11.35 -14.70 -7.01
C GLY A 50 10.53 -13.83 -6.05
N LEU A 51 9.62 -14.45 -5.29
CA LEU A 51 8.78 -13.72 -4.35
C LEU A 51 9.51 -13.52 -3.02
N ARG A 52 10.08 -14.59 -2.48
CA ARG A 52 10.87 -14.60 -1.25
C ARG A 52 12.35 -14.71 -1.53
N LYS A 53 12.72 -15.42 -2.59
CA LYS A 53 14.11 -15.65 -3.04
C LYS A 53 14.13 -16.28 -4.43
N PHE A 54 15.29 -16.29 -5.09
CA PHE A 54 15.38 -16.81 -6.47
C PHE A 54 15.06 -18.30 -6.58
N GLU A 55 15.27 -19.08 -5.51
CA GLU A 55 14.97 -20.51 -5.46
C GLU A 55 13.47 -20.83 -5.47
N ASP A 56 12.59 -19.82 -5.37
CA ASP A 56 11.16 -19.99 -5.59
C ASP A 56 10.85 -20.49 -7.02
N TRP A 57 11.78 -20.30 -7.95
CA TRP A 57 11.74 -20.85 -9.32
C TRP A 57 12.28 -22.29 -9.41
N GLU A 58 12.80 -22.84 -8.33
CA GLU A 58 13.56 -24.10 -8.30
C GLU A 58 14.64 -24.11 -9.40
N ASN A 59 14.57 -25.08 -10.31
CA ASN A 59 15.55 -25.25 -11.39
C ASN A 59 15.14 -24.54 -12.69
N GLN A 60 14.00 -23.84 -12.71
CA GLN A 60 13.41 -23.22 -13.92
C GLN A 60 13.39 -21.70 -13.79
N LEU A 61 14.59 -21.10 -13.74
CA LEU A 61 14.77 -19.65 -13.67
C LEU A 61 14.36 -18.98 -15.00
N PRO A 62 13.47 -17.99 -14.98
CA PRO A 62 13.13 -17.22 -16.17
C PRO A 62 14.25 -16.25 -16.54
N ALA A 63 14.29 -15.82 -17.81
CA ALA A 63 15.25 -14.83 -18.29
C ALA A 63 15.19 -13.49 -17.53
N SER A 64 14.02 -13.15 -16.97
CA SER A 64 13.80 -11.95 -16.15
C SER A 64 14.51 -11.96 -14.80
N CYS A 65 14.96 -13.12 -14.33
CA CYS A 65 15.77 -13.25 -13.12
C CYS A 65 17.26 -13.11 -13.37
N LEU A 66 17.69 -13.22 -14.65
CA LEU A 66 19.09 -13.20 -15.02
C LEU A 66 19.62 -11.77 -14.98
N CYS A 67 20.84 -11.62 -14.50
CA CYS A 67 21.49 -10.32 -14.45
C CYS A 67 22.93 -10.39 -14.96
N THR A 68 23.43 -9.27 -15.45
CA THR A 68 24.82 -9.17 -15.88
C THR A 68 25.70 -9.04 -14.64
N PRO A 69 26.78 -9.83 -14.50
CA PRO A 69 27.72 -9.62 -13.42
C PRO A 69 28.28 -8.20 -13.46
N PRO A 70 28.62 -7.61 -12.30
CA PRO A 70 29.31 -6.33 -12.29
C PRO A 70 30.59 -6.44 -13.13
N THR A 71 30.71 -5.59 -14.13
CA THR A 71 31.92 -5.51 -14.97
C THR A 71 33.07 -5.08 -14.06
N SER A 72 33.99 -6.02 -13.81
CA SER A 72 35.29 -5.92 -13.13
C SER A 72 35.34 -6.11 -11.59
N PRO A 73 36.32 -6.88 -11.08
CA PRO A 73 36.81 -6.68 -9.71
C PRO A 73 37.42 -5.27 -9.60
N PRO A 74 37.49 -4.66 -8.40
CA PRO A 74 38.06 -3.33 -8.24
C PRO A 74 39.53 -3.34 -8.66
N ALA A 75 39.81 -2.96 -9.90
CA ALA A 75 41.11 -2.43 -10.27
C ALA A 75 41.20 -1.09 -9.56
N SER A 76 42.11 -1.01 -8.59
CA SER A 76 42.53 0.22 -7.97
C SER A 76 43.02 1.19 -9.05
N ASP A 77 42.14 2.05 -9.53
CA ASP A 77 42.50 3.19 -10.37
C ASP A 77 41.87 4.46 -9.78
N PRO A 78 42.65 5.41 -9.23
CA PRO A 78 42.12 6.51 -8.40
C PRO A 78 41.41 7.63 -9.19
N SER A 79 41.22 7.50 -10.49
CA SER A 79 40.81 8.63 -11.34
C SER A 79 39.77 8.27 -12.39
N SER A 80 38.58 7.85 -11.96
CA SER A 80 37.40 8.01 -12.81
C SER A 80 36.19 8.42 -11.97
N ARG A 81 35.63 9.56 -12.37
CA ARG A 81 34.38 10.14 -11.85
C ARG A 81 33.28 9.08 -11.78
N PRO A 82 32.39 9.12 -10.78
CA PRO A 82 31.25 8.22 -10.73
C PRO A 82 30.28 8.61 -11.85
N GLY A 83 30.33 7.85 -12.95
CA GLY A 83 29.25 7.83 -13.92
C GLY A 83 28.03 7.20 -13.24
N ASN A 84 26.93 7.94 -13.18
CA ASN A 84 25.64 7.47 -12.70
C ASN A 84 25.21 6.22 -13.48
N SER A 85 25.41 5.03 -12.91
CA SER A 85 24.82 3.78 -13.38
C SER A 85 24.48 2.95 -12.15
N SER A 86 23.37 3.30 -11.51
CA SER A 86 22.87 2.66 -10.29
C SER A 86 22.15 1.33 -10.55
N SER A 87 22.60 0.52 -11.52
CA SER A 87 21.95 -0.75 -11.87
C SER A 87 22.70 -1.99 -11.37
N GLY A 88 23.63 -1.84 -10.42
CA GLY A 88 24.29 -2.95 -9.75
C GLY A 88 23.50 -3.41 -8.54
N GLY A 89 22.26 -3.88 -8.72
CA GLY A 89 21.58 -4.63 -7.67
C GLY A 89 22.32 -5.95 -7.47
N ASP A 90 22.67 -6.27 -6.22
CA ASP A 90 23.52 -7.43 -5.86
C ASP A 90 23.12 -8.70 -6.65
N CYS A 91 23.96 -9.10 -7.60
CA CYS A 91 23.81 -10.32 -8.39
C CYS A 91 24.56 -11.45 -7.71
N VAL A 92 23.96 -12.65 -7.62
CA VAL A 92 24.60 -13.83 -7.06
C VAL A 92 24.83 -14.87 -8.15
N MET A 93 25.96 -15.56 -8.06
CA MET A 93 26.28 -16.69 -8.92
C MET A 93 25.57 -17.94 -8.39
N VAL A 94 24.81 -18.62 -9.24
CA VAL A 94 24.20 -19.92 -8.92
C VAL A 94 25.10 -21.02 -9.47
N GLY A 95 25.52 -21.95 -8.60
CA GLY A 95 26.36 -23.09 -8.97
C GLY A 95 25.61 -24.09 -9.85
N SER A 96 26.27 -24.61 -10.88
CA SER A 96 25.70 -25.46 -11.94
C SER A 96 25.25 -26.87 -11.49
N ASP A 97 25.10 -27.15 -10.21
CA ASP A 97 24.78 -28.50 -9.70
C ASP A 97 23.34 -28.96 -10.00
N GLN A 98 22.53 -28.14 -10.67
CA GLN A 98 21.11 -28.41 -11.00
C GLN A 98 20.81 -28.53 -12.51
N HIS A 99 21.80 -28.41 -13.39
CA HIS A 99 21.60 -28.53 -14.85
C HIS A 99 22.49 -29.65 -15.42
N PRO A 100 21.95 -30.59 -16.24
CA PRO A 100 22.78 -31.60 -16.89
C PRO A 100 23.80 -30.91 -17.81
N PRO A 101 25.09 -31.30 -17.74
CA PRO A 101 26.17 -30.58 -18.41
C PRO A 101 26.09 -30.80 -19.92
N THR A 102 25.74 -29.76 -20.68
CA THR A 102 26.10 -29.71 -22.11
C THR A 102 27.57 -29.32 -22.23
N PRO A 103 28.34 -30.03 -23.08
CA PRO A 103 29.77 -29.81 -23.17
C PRO A 103 30.02 -28.64 -24.11
N GLN A 104 29.88 -27.40 -23.64
CA GLN A 104 30.65 -26.20 -23.98
C GLN A 104 30.11 -25.05 -23.11
N VAL A 105 31.02 -24.33 -22.44
CA VAL A 105 30.78 -23.23 -21.48
C VAL A 105 30.41 -23.68 -20.07
N THR A 106 31.31 -23.39 -19.12
CA THR A 106 31.02 -23.38 -17.69
C THR A 106 30.13 -22.16 -17.42
N ASP A 107 28.84 -22.25 -17.77
CA ASP A 107 27.89 -21.14 -17.65
C ASP A 107 27.60 -20.86 -16.17
N LYS A 108 28.39 -19.96 -15.61
CA LYS A 108 28.08 -19.32 -14.33
C LYS A 108 26.85 -18.44 -14.54
N THR A 109 25.68 -18.95 -14.17
CA THR A 109 24.43 -18.18 -14.23
C THR A 109 24.39 -17.18 -13.08
N TRP A 110 24.15 -15.91 -13.40
CA TRP A 110 24.00 -14.83 -12.43
C TRP A 110 22.53 -14.44 -12.31
N VAL A 111 22.03 -14.36 -11.09
CA VAL A 111 20.64 -14.04 -10.79
C VAL A 111 20.55 -12.86 -9.83
N HIS A 112 19.47 -12.08 -9.95
CA HIS A 112 19.17 -11.03 -8.98
C HIS A 112 18.98 -11.62 -7.57
N SER A 113 19.75 -11.16 -6.59
CA SER A 113 19.62 -11.62 -5.18
C SER A 113 18.36 -11.09 -4.50
N LYS A 114 17.91 -9.90 -4.93
CA LYS A 114 16.84 -9.17 -4.27
C LYS A 114 15.50 -9.86 -4.51
N PRO A 115 14.70 -10.15 -3.47
CA PRO A 115 13.37 -10.72 -3.66
C PRO A 115 12.36 -9.68 -4.12
N CYS A 116 11.40 -10.08 -4.96
CA CYS A 116 10.35 -9.20 -5.45
C CYS A 116 9.17 -9.03 -4.49
N GLY A 117 9.01 -9.91 -3.49
CA GLY A 117 7.89 -9.90 -2.56
C GLY A 117 7.73 -8.58 -1.80
N PRO A 118 8.78 -8.03 -1.16
CA PRO A 118 8.71 -6.72 -0.51
C PRO A 118 8.35 -5.59 -1.47
N ILE A 119 8.82 -5.68 -2.72
CA ILE A 119 8.52 -4.70 -3.79
C ILE A 119 7.03 -4.78 -4.12
N LEU A 120 6.53 -5.99 -4.41
CA LEU A 120 5.13 -6.24 -4.71
C LEU A 120 4.20 -5.79 -3.57
N LYS A 121 4.56 -6.07 -2.30
CA LYS A 121 3.82 -5.59 -1.13
C LYS A 121 3.77 -4.06 -1.07
N SER A 122 4.86 -3.38 -1.40
CA SER A 122 4.89 -1.91 -1.48
C SER A 122 3.89 -1.39 -2.53
N TYR A 123 3.89 -1.97 -3.74
CA TYR A 123 2.94 -1.64 -4.81
C TYR A 123 1.48 -1.87 -4.42
N LEU A 124 1.19 -2.94 -3.68
CA LEU A 124 -0.17 -3.26 -3.21
C LEU A 124 -0.61 -2.37 -2.04
N SER A 125 0.30 -2.03 -1.13
CA SER A 125 0.00 -1.24 0.06
C SER A 125 -0.20 0.25 -0.24
N PHE A 126 0.45 0.79 -1.28
CA PHE A 126 0.38 2.20 -1.65
C PHE A 126 -1.05 2.68 -2.01
N PRO A 127 -1.81 2.01 -2.92
CA PRO A 127 -3.18 2.42 -3.22
C PRO A 127 -4.13 2.22 -2.04
N ILE A 128 -3.91 1.21 -1.20
CA ILE A 128 -4.76 0.92 -0.04
C ILE A 128 -4.63 2.02 1.02
N LYS A 129 -3.40 2.43 1.34
CA LYS A 129 -3.15 3.56 2.26
C LYS A 129 -3.78 4.85 1.76
N LEU A 130 -3.66 5.14 0.47
CA LEU A 130 -4.25 6.33 -0.14
C LEU A 130 -5.79 6.31 -0.08
N ARG A 131 -6.41 5.16 -0.40
CA ARG A 131 -7.87 5.01 -0.40
C ARG A 131 -8.46 5.12 1.01
N ILE A 132 -7.82 4.55 2.02
CA ILE A 132 -8.32 4.64 3.41
C ILE A 132 -8.27 6.09 3.91
N GLY A 133 -7.20 6.83 3.59
CA GLY A 133 -7.12 8.25 3.93
C GLY A 133 -8.25 9.08 3.33
N ILE A 134 -8.57 8.84 2.04
CA ILE A 134 -9.67 9.53 1.34
C ILE A 134 -11.03 9.18 1.97
N ILE A 135 -11.33 7.90 2.18
CA ILE A 135 -12.60 7.46 2.77
C ILE A 135 -12.77 8.03 4.18
N SER A 136 -11.70 8.03 4.97
CA SER A 136 -11.71 8.60 6.32
C SER A 136 -12.03 10.09 6.30
N ALA A 137 -11.47 10.87 5.35
CA ALA A 137 -11.77 12.29 5.23
C ALA A 137 -13.23 12.54 4.82
N PHE A 138 -13.77 11.74 3.89
CA PHE A 138 -15.20 11.83 3.56
C PHE A 138 -16.10 11.50 4.74
N ALA A 139 -15.76 10.47 5.52
CA ALA A 139 -16.53 10.09 6.70
C ALA A 139 -16.53 11.21 7.76
N THR A 140 -15.39 11.84 8.03
CA THR A 140 -15.32 12.94 9.01
C THR A 140 -16.12 14.16 8.55
N ILE A 141 -16.04 14.52 7.26
CA ILE A 141 -16.84 15.61 6.67
C ILE A 141 -18.34 15.30 6.78
N ALA A 142 -18.76 14.09 6.44
CA ALA A 142 -20.16 13.67 6.53
C ALA A 142 -20.69 13.73 7.96
N MET A 143 -19.92 13.21 8.93
CA MET A 143 -20.30 13.26 10.34
C MET A 143 -20.42 14.68 10.87
N ALA A 144 -19.49 15.57 10.50
CA ALA A 144 -19.55 16.99 10.87
C ALA A 144 -20.78 17.68 10.25
N ALA A 145 -21.10 17.39 9.00
CA ALA A 145 -22.29 17.93 8.33
C ALA A 145 -23.58 17.47 9.01
N ILE A 146 -23.70 16.18 9.33
CA ILE A 146 -24.86 15.63 10.06
C ILE A 146 -25.00 16.31 11.43
N ALA A 147 -23.91 16.45 12.18
CA ALA A 147 -23.92 17.10 13.49
C ALA A 147 -24.38 18.57 13.39
N LEU A 148 -23.90 19.32 12.39
CA LEU A 148 -24.34 20.70 12.13
C LEU A 148 -25.83 20.77 11.75
N CYS A 149 -26.30 19.87 10.88
CA CYS A 149 -27.72 19.80 10.51
C CYS A 149 -28.61 19.54 11.73
N LEU A 150 -28.22 18.61 12.60
CA LEU A 150 -28.95 18.30 13.83
C LEU A 150 -28.96 19.48 14.80
N ALA A 151 -27.82 20.16 14.98
CA ALA A 151 -27.71 21.32 15.86
C ALA A 151 -28.63 22.47 15.40
N LEU A 152 -28.60 22.82 14.10
CA LEU A 152 -29.45 23.86 13.53
C LEU A 152 -30.94 23.48 13.56
N GLY A 153 -31.27 22.21 13.35
CA GLY A 153 -32.64 21.70 13.44
C GLY A 153 -33.19 21.79 14.87
N LEU A 154 -32.39 21.41 15.87
CA LEU A 154 -32.73 21.55 17.28
C LEU A 154 -32.86 23.03 17.66
N GLU A 155 -31.98 23.91 17.20
CA GLU A 155 -32.10 25.35 17.49
C GLU A 155 -33.46 25.92 17.03
N LYS A 156 -33.95 25.50 15.86
CA LYS A 156 -35.28 25.89 15.37
C LYS A 156 -36.42 25.35 16.23
N TYR A 157 -36.28 24.13 16.75
CA TYR A 157 -37.31 23.49 17.58
C TYR A 157 -37.34 24.07 19.00
N TRP A 158 -36.19 24.44 19.55
CA TRP A 158 -36.04 24.92 20.93
C TRP A 158 -36.05 26.44 21.08
N LYS A 159 -36.15 27.21 19.99
CA LYS A 159 -36.48 28.64 20.07
C LYS A 159 -37.86 28.78 20.68
N LYS A 160 -37.89 29.11 21.99
CA LYS A 160 -39.11 29.42 22.72
C LYS A 160 -39.90 30.48 21.93
N PRO A 161 -41.23 30.33 21.77
CA PRO A 161 -42.04 31.34 21.10
C PRO A 161 -41.86 32.68 21.81
N PRO A 162 -41.84 33.81 21.09
CA PRO A 162 -41.79 35.12 21.72
C PRO A 162 -42.98 35.24 22.67
N VAL A 163 -42.68 35.44 23.95
CA VAL A 163 -43.67 35.67 25.00
C VAL A 163 -43.80 37.17 25.16
N GLU A 164 -45.03 37.69 25.06
CA GLU A 164 -45.30 39.09 25.35
C GLU A 164 -45.72 39.21 26.81
N SER A 165 -45.15 40.19 27.52
CA SER A 165 -45.51 40.47 28.91
C SER A 165 -46.45 41.68 28.96
N THR A 166 -47.69 41.46 29.37
CA THR A 166 -48.65 42.53 29.64
C THR A 166 -48.79 42.73 31.15
N VAL A 167 -48.84 43.99 31.59
CA VAL A 167 -49.06 44.36 32.99
C VAL A 167 -50.51 44.77 33.13
N ASP A 168 -51.25 44.04 33.97
CA ASP A 168 -52.66 44.35 34.28
C ASP A 168 -52.76 45.50 35.28
N ASP A 169 -53.96 46.08 35.41
CA ASP A 169 -54.28 47.25 36.25
C ASP A 169 -53.92 47.04 37.74
N PHE A 170 -53.76 45.78 38.16
CA PHE A 170 -53.30 45.39 39.50
C PHE A 170 -51.78 45.16 39.62
N ASN A 171 -50.96 45.69 38.70
CA ASN A 171 -49.50 45.44 38.63
C ASN A 171 -49.11 43.96 38.51
N ARG A 172 -50.00 43.12 37.97
CA ARG A 172 -49.74 41.69 37.79
C ARG A 172 -49.18 41.43 36.39
N VAL A 173 -48.04 40.78 36.31
CA VAL A 173 -47.41 40.40 35.03
C VAL A 173 -48.07 39.12 34.51
N LYS A 174 -48.67 39.19 33.32
CA LYS A 174 -49.21 38.04 32.60
C LYS A 174 -48.31 37.72 31.41
N TYR A 175 -48.01 36.44 31.23
CA TYR A 175 -47.21 35.94 30.10
C TYR A 175 -48.15 35.23 29.13
N GLU A 176 -48.29 35.75 27.91
CA GLU A 176 -49.06 35.09 26.85
C GLU A 176 -48.21 34.82 25.61
N PRO A 177 -48.48 33.72 24.86
CA PRO A 177 -47.82 33.47 23.58
C PRO A 177 -48.19 34.59 22.60
N LYS A 178 -47.20 35.17 21.91
CA LYS A 178 -47.47 36.20 20.90
C LYS A 178 -48.28 35.58 19.75
N PRO A 179 -49.45 36.14 19.38
CA PRO A 179 -50.27 35.59 18.31
C PRO A 179 -49.52 35.68 16.98
N SER A 180 -49.41 34.55 16.28
CA SER A 180 -48.91 34.51 14.91
C SER A 180 -49.94 35.15 13.99
N LEU A 181 -49.70 36.40 13.57
CA LEU A 181 -50.46 37.03 12.48
C LEU A 181 -50.32 36.13 11.24
N THR A 182 -51.43 35.51 10.86
CA THR A 182 -51.60 34.81 9.58
C THR A 182 -52.19 35.80 8.59
#